data_AF-A0A4P6TL81-F1
#
_entry.id   AF-A0A4P6TL81-F1
#
_cell.length_a   1.000
_cell.length_b   1.000
_cell.length_c   1.000
_cell.angle_alpha   90.00
_cell.angle_beta   90.00
_cell.angle_gamma   90.00
#
_symmetry.space_group_name_H-M   'P 1'
#
loop_
_entity.id
_entity.type
_entity.pdbx_description
1 polymer ?
#
loop_
_entity_poly.entity_id
_entity_poly.type
_entity_poly.pdbx_seq_one_letter_code
_entity_poly.pdbx_strand_id
1 'polypeptide(L)'
;MSNALNSLAQLAAALPVPAAYNPATVPQSFAAALKAGNFQSTDSYLFGSNTTPTDPKQIRIADLSTLAKYFKPYKPGTGLYTINYEIERYQPFNASNHAIGDNGLALTATLPTLPWPVLSKSLAQAPNGSNQLYLNDVSGINLGQVAACANFGGLLFVTAVDTVNNIVTLWGSNPATGAAPVINNLNPAYTTVDFLPIYVATISSVNSASSLTLTCLPTAAGGTAPWPFPAQIVPGMQVTAYGSSAFGQPIIQSVNASSGVISLASPIGIAYSAGMRVLCMPPLNAGQIWSHKNYWAGANALQKSVAVEVQAIMPRAQGCWPAAWLYGDGSVVRPALTGSEIDIMEMYCASFSPKLAGVLTQTTHGPTGATQVHSVATGNGTWLTASYWRPPASVIDGNPHRFQMIWNGSAVYYFVDDAFVCADLGMASWAGQPATIGCNLAVGSVQGSSMQIGLYPAHTPASGVIDSFTIQQINVWIL
;
A
#
# COMPACT_ATOMS: atom_id res chain seq x y z
N MET A 1 -10.00 22.23 51.03
CA MET A 1 -10.05 21.85 49.60
C MET A 1 -9.96 20.33 49.35
N SER A 2 -10.21 19.47 50.35
CA SER A 2 -10.06 18.01 50.23
C SER A 2 -11.37 17.21 50.02
N ASN A 3 -12.54 17.86 50.05
CA ASN A 3 -13.84 17.18 49.91
C ASN A 3 -14.50 17.30 48.52
N ALA A 4 -14.00 18.17 47.64
CA ALA A 4 -14.58 18.39 46.31
C ALA A 4 -14.10 17.37 45.25
N LEU A 5 -12.96 16.72 45.45
CA LEU A 5 -12.44 15.68 44.56
C LEU A 5 -13.15 14.32 44.76
N ASN A 6 -13.62 14.04 45.98
CA ASN A 6 -14.34 12.79 46.28
C ASN A 6 -15.75 12.76 45.69
N SER A 7 -16.43 13.90 45.58
CA SER A 7 -17.78 13.97 45.01
C SER A 7 -17.78 13.81 43.48
N LEU A 8 -16.75 14.30 42.78
CA LEU A 8 -16.58 14.09 41.33
C LEU A 8 -16.21 12.64 40.98
N ALA A 9 -15.36 11.99 41.79
CA ALA A 9 -15.04 10.57 41.64
C ALA A 9 -16.25 9.66 41.94
N GLN A 10 -17.09 10.02 42.90
CA GLN A 10 -18.33 9.30 43.21
C GLN A 10 -19.43 9.53 42.15
N LEU A 11 -19.51 10.72 41.55
CA LEU A 11 -20.45 10.98 40.43
C LEU A 11 -20.05 10.19 39.17
N ALA A 12 -18.75 10.06 38.89
CA ALA A 12 -18.23 9.25 37.77
C ALA A 12 -18.48 7.74 37.94
N ALA A 13 -18.61 7.25 39.19
CA ALA A 13 -18.94 5.87 39.50
C ALA A 13 -20.45 5.56 39.50
N ALA A 14 -21.30 6.60 39.55
CA ALA A 14 -22.76 6.46 39.63
C ALA A 14 -23.49 6.61 38.29
N LEU A 15 -22.80 7.06 37.24
CA LEU A 15 -23.35 7.04 35.88
C LEU A 15 -23.32 5.59 35.37
N PRO A 16 -24.44 5.04 34.86
CA PRO A 16 -24.43 3.73 34.24
C PRO A 16 -23.42 3.75 33.09
N VAL A 17 -22.29 3.09 33.29
CA VAL A 17 -21.23 3.03 32.28
C VAL A 17 -21.76 2.16 31.14
N PRO A 18 -21.98 2.69 29.93
CA PRO A 18 -22.54 1.90 28.82
C PRO A 18 -21.68 0.66 28.59
N ALA A 19 -22.27 -0.52 28.37
CA ALA A 19 -21.49 -1.71 28.06
C ALA A 19 -20.71 -1.50 26.73
N ALA A 20 -19.57 -2.16 26.56
CA ALA A 20 -18.91 -2.18 25.25
C ALA A 20 -19.88 -2.73 24.20
N TYR A 21 -19.80 -2.24 22.95
CA TYR A 21 -20.66 -2.74 21.89
C TYR A 21 -20.43 -4.24 21.71
N ASN A 22 -21.45 -5.04 21.95
CA ASN A 22 -21.47 -6.48 21.71
C ASN A 22 -22.79 -6.80 20.99
N PRO A 23 -22.78 -7.04 19.67
CA PRO A 23 -24.02 -7.30 18.94
C PRO A 23 -24.62 -8.61 19.43
N ALA A 24 -25.77 -8.54 20.12
CA ALA A 24 -26.50 -9.72 20.59
C ALA A 24 -26.99 -10.61 19.43
N THR A 25 -27.15 -10.04 18.24
CA THR A 25 -27.40 -10.72 16.95
C THR A 25 -26.88 -9.81 15.81
N VAL A 26 -26.07 -10.34 14.89
CA VAL A 26 -25.68 -9.63 13.65
C VAL A 26 -26.72 -10.02 12.59
N PRO A 27 -27.53 -9.09 12.02
CA PRO A 27 -27.09 -7.91 11.28
C PRO A 27 -27.83 -6.60 11.65
N GLN A 28 -27.08 -5.57 12.04
CA GLN A 28 -27.55 -4.18 12.10
C GLN A 28 -26.77 -3.36 11.06
N SER A 29 -27.38 -2.29 10.54
CA SER A 29 -26.65 -1.33 9.72
C SER A 29 -25.66 -0.52 10.57
N PHE A 30 -24.62 0.09 9.98
CA PHE A 30 -23.65 0.90 10.74
C PHE A 30 -24.35 2.01 11.54
N ALA A 31 -25.26 2.77 10.90
CA ALA A 31 -26.06 3.79 11.57
C ALA A 31 -26.93 3.23 12.71
N ALA A 32 -27.52 2.05 12.55
CA ALA A 32 -28.29 1.39 13.61
C ALA A 32 -27.40 0.96 14.77
N ALA A 33 -26.19 0.45 14.49
CA ALA A 33 -25.21 0.07 15.50
C ALA A 33 -24.71 1.29 16.30
N LEU A 34 -24.41 2.41 15.63
CA LEU A 34 -24.06 3.67 16.30
C LEU A 34 -25.17 4.12 17.26
N LYS A 35 -26.42 4.10 16.81
CA LYS A 35 -27.58 4.49 17.62
C LYS A 35 -27.81 3.54 18.79
N ALA A 36 -27.75 2.23 18.57
CA ALA A 36 -27.94 1.22 19.61
C ALA A 36 -26.84 1.27 20.67
N GLY A 37 -25.60 1.53 20.25
CA GLY A 37 -24.47 1.72 21.15
C GLY A 37 -24.45 3.08 21.84
N ASN A 38 -25.25 4.07 21.43
CA ASN A 38 -25.18 5.47 21.90
C ASN A 38 -23.81 6.14 21.65
N PHE A 39 -23.20 5.83 20.50
CA PHE A 39 -21.94 6.42 20.06
C PHE A 39 -22.07 7.95 19.89
N GLN A 40 -21.07 8.68 20.38
CA GLN A 40 -21.01 10.14 20.27
C GLN A 40 -20.00 10.54 19.20
N SER A 41 -20.40 11.38 18.24
CA SER A 41 -19.46 11.93 17.26
C SER A 41 -18.46 12.84 17.96
N THR A 42 -17.17 12.54 17.80
CA THR A 42 -16.05 13.26 18.43
C THR A 42 -15.23 14.04 17.42
N ASP A 43 -15.04 13.49 16.23
CA ASP A 43 -14.30 14.12 15.14
C ASP A 43 -15.02 13.92 13.82
N SER A 44 -15.03 14.96 12.99
CA SER A 44 -15.58 14.91 11.65
C SER A 44 -14.79 15.85 10.75
N TYR A 45 -14.14 15.32 9.73
CA TYR A 45 -13.31 16.06 8.80
C TYR A 45 -13.95 15.99 7.41
N LEU A 46 -14.27 17.16 6.85
CA LEU A 46 -14.89 17.30 5.53
C LEU A 46 -13.87 17.90 4.57
N PHE A 47 -13.46 17.16 3.56
CA PHE A 47 -12.40 17.57 2.64
C PHE A 47 -12.97 18.26 1.41
N GLY A 48 -12.39 19.39 1.02
CA GLY A 48 -12.68 20.06 -0.25
C GLY A 48 -12.76 21.58 -0.17
N SER A 49 -12.35 22.24 -1.25
CA SER A 49 -12.32 23.69 -1.37
C SER A 49 -13.70 24.33 -1.49
N ASN A 50 -14.76 23.57 -1.78
CA ASN A 50 -16.14 24.07 -1.90
C ASN A 50 -17.14 23.38 -0.96
N THR A 51 -16.66 22.51 -0.07
CA THR A 51 -17.52 21.82 0.89
C THR A 51 -18.03 22.77 1.98
N THR A 52 -19.25 22.52 2.45
CA THR A 52 -19.88 23.30 3.53
C THR A 52 -20.20 22.36 4.68
N PRO A 53 -19.63 22.59 5.89
CA PRO A 53 -20.03 21.87 7.09
C PRO A 53 -21.54 21.98 7.32
N THR A 54 -22.21 20.85 7.49
CA THR A 54 -23.63 20.75 7.86
C THR A 54 -23.84 20.53 9.35
N ASP A 55 -22.77 20.18 10.08
CA ASP A 55 -22.77 19.97 11.53
C ASP A 55 -21.70 20.88 12.21
N PRO A 56 -21.97 21.47 13.38
CA PRO A 56 -20.99 22.29 14.11
C PRO A 56 -19.66 21.59 14.47
N LYS A 57 -19.65 20.26 14.51
CA LYS A 57 -18.46 19.43 14.77
C LYS A 57 -17.65 19.11 13.51
N GLN A 58 -18.20 19.40 12.32
CA GLN A 58 -17.50 19.19 11.06
C GLN A 58 -16.42 20.26 10.85
N ILE A 59 -15.19 19.79 10.76
CA ILE A 59 -14.02 20.59 10.44
C ILE A 59 -13.81 20.52 8.94
N ARG A 60 -13.95 21.66 8.26
CA ARG A 60 -13.65 21.77 6.83
C ARG A 60 -12.14 21.80 6.60
N ILE A 61 -11.65 20.91 5.74
CA ILE A 61 -10.27 20.86 5.25
C ILE A 61 -10.25 21.37 3.82
N ALA A 62 -10.10 22.69 3.65
CA ALA A 62 -10.19 23.37 2.36
C ALA A 62 -8.84 23.61 1.66
N ASP A 63 -7.73 23.47 2.40
CA ASP A 63 -6.38 23.72 1.90
C ASP A 63 -5.32 22.91 2.68
N LEU A 64 -4.08 22.89 2.14
CA LEU A 64 -2.97 22.15 2.75
C LEU A 64 -2.57 22.68 4.13
N SER A 65 -2.79 23.97 4.39
CA SER A 65 -2.48 24.58 5.68
C SER A 65 -3.41 24.06 6.77
N THR A 66 -4.68 23.86 6.42
CA THR A 66 -5.71 23.29 7.29
C THR A 66 -5.52 21.79 7.43
N LEU A 67 -5.17 21.08 6.36
CA LEU A 67 -4.78 19.67 6.42
C LEU A 67 -3.65 19.46 7.44
N ALA A 68 -2.60 20.28 7.40
CA ALA A 68 -1.45 20.18 8.29
C ALA A 68 -1.75 20.41 9.78
N LYS A 69 -2.85 21.11 10.11
CA LYS A 69 -3.30 21.30 11.50
C LYS A 69 -3.84 20.02 12.13
N TYR A 70 -4.41 19.13 11.32
CA TYR A 70 -5.12 17.93 11.81
C TYR A 70 -4.43 16.62 11.40
N PHE A 71 -3.58 16.67 10.37
CA PHE A 71 -2.90 15.51 9.82
C PHE A 71 -1.40 15.75 9.62
N LYS A 72 -0.65 14.65 9.48
CA LYS A 72 0.76 14.56 9.11
C LYS A 72 0.88 13.84 7.76
N PRO A 73 1.87 14.18 6.93
CA PRO A 73 2.10 13.51 5.64
C PRO A 73 2.82 12.17 5.78
N TYR A 74 3.25 11.80 6.99
CA TYR A 74 3.98 10.58 7.26
C TYR A 74 3.39 9.82 8.41
N LYS A 75 3.38 8.51 8.24
CA LYS A 75 3.06 7.55 9.28
C LYS A 75 4.00 7.75 10.48
N PRO A 76 3.49 7.65 11.72
CA PRO A 76 4.32 7.69 12.91
C PRO A 76 5.49 6.69 12.83
N GLY A 77 6.69 7.13 13.21
CA GLY A 77 7.88 6.27 13.28
C GLY A 77 8.55 5.89 11.95
N THR A 78 7.94 6.15 10.80
CA THR A 78 8.46 5.70 9.48
C THR A 78 8.94 6.84 8.58
N GLY A 79 8.66 8.12 8.89
CA GLY A 79 9.23 9.26 8.18
C GLY A 79 9.11 9.14 6.64
N LEU A 80 10.22 9.31 5.91
CA LEU A 80 10.32 9.15 4.45
C LEU A 80 10.54 7.70 3.98
N TYR A 81 10.56 6.74 4.90
CA TYR A 81 10.88 5.35 4.59
C TYR A 81 9.62 4.61 4.12
N THR A 82 9.76 3.75 3.11
CA THR A 82 8.69 2.84 2.72
C THR A 82 8.43 1.79 3.77
N ILE A 83 7.20 1.30 3.72
CA ILE A 83 6.74 0.14 4.46
C ILE A 83 6.87 -1.02 3.44
N ASN A 84 7.40 -2.17 3.85
CA ASN A 84 7.50 -3.35 2.98
C ASN A 84 8.31 -3.15 1.67
N TYR A 85 7.90 -3.85 0.61
CA TYR A 85 8.50 -3.90 -0.72
C TYR A 85 7.73 -3.03 -1.73
N GLU A 86 7.01 -2.03 -1.21
CA GLU A 86 6.37 -0.95 -1.95
C GLU A 86 7.41 -0.14 -2.74
N ILE A 87 7.01 0.36 -3.92
CA ILE A 87 7.90 1.13 -4.79
C ILE A 87 7.66 2.64 -4.70
N GLU A 88 6.54 3.09 -4.12
CA GLU A 88 6.24 4.51 -3.97
C GLU A 88 7.05 5.21 -2.88
N ARG A 89 7.14 6.54 -3.01
CA ARG A 89 7.70 7.48 -2.06
C ARG A 89 6.61 8.42 -1.60
N TYR A 90 6.21 8.27 -0.35
CA TYR A 90 5.32 9.25 0.25
C TYR A 90 5.97 10.63 0.32
N GLN A 91 5.21 11.65 -0.04
CA GLN A 91 5.71 13.03 -0.11
C GLN A 91 5.25 13.87 1.08
N PRO A 92 5.97 14.97 1.41
CA PRO A 92 5.43 16.01 2.29
C PRO A 92 4.16 16.59 1.66
N PHE A 93 3.34 17.27 2.45
CA PHE A 93 2.16 17.94 1.90
C PHE A 93 2.53 18.88 0.75
N ASN A 94 1.98 18.56 -0.42
CA ASN A 94 2.17 19.32 -1.63
C ASN A 94 0.94 19.18 -2.54
N ALA A 95 0.73 20.13 -3.44
CA ALA A 95 -0.47 20.15 -4.28
C ALA A 95 -0.53 19.02 -5.32
N SER A 96 0.60 18.38 -5.64
CA SER A 96 0.64 17.28 -6.59
C SER A 96 0.07 16.01 -5.96
N ASN A 97 0.55 15.63 -4.76
CA ASN A 97 0.18 14.36 -4.09
C ASN A 97 -0.97 14.49 -3.09
N HIS A 98 -1.30 15.71 -2.68
CA HIS A 98 -2.40 16.04 -1.76
C HIS A 98 -3.30 17.09 -2.42
N ALA A 99 -3.88 16.74 -3.56
CA ALA A 99 -4.67 17.67 -4.37
C ALA A 99 -6.05 17.88 -3.73
N ILE A 100 -6.30 19.06 -3.16
CA ILE A 100 -7.60 19.41 -2.62
C ILE A 100 -8.45 19.98 -3.75
N GLY A 101 -9.42 19.20 -4.19
CA GLY A 101 -10.43 19.62 -5.16
C GLY A 101 -11.67 20.17 -4.47
N ASP A 102 -12.71 20.43 -5.25
CA ASP A 102 -13.97 21.03 -4.76
C ASP A 102 -14.64 20.21 -3.64
N ASN A 103 -14.64 18.88 -3.80
CA ASN A 103 -15.41 17.94 -2.99
C ASN A 103 -14.57 16.83 -2.35
N GLY A 104 -13.26 17.03 -2.20
CA GLY A 104 -12.41 16.03 -1.57
C GLY A 104 -10.93 16.34 -1.61
N LEU A 105 -10.17 15.50 -0.91
CA LEU A 105 -8.72 15.41 -0.97
C LEU A 105 -8.34 14.19 -1.81
N ALA A 106 -7.74 14.41 -2.97
CA ALA A 106 -7.14 13.37 -3.78
C ALA A 106 -5.72 13.09 -3.29
N LEU A 107 -5.50 11.90 -2.74
CA LEU A 107 -4.18 11.33 -2.55
C LEU A 107 -3.75 10.75 -3.89
N THR A 108 -2.81 11.42 -4.56
CA THR A 108 -2.43 11.05 -5.93
C THR A 108 -1.11 10.32 -5.95
N ALA A 109 -1.02 9.38 -6.89
CA ALA A 109 0.23 8.78 -7.31
C ALA A 109 0.70 9.50 -8.57
N THR A 110 1.92 10.00 -8.54
CA THR A 110 2.50 10.79 -9.62
C THR A 110 3.85 10.23 -10.02
N LEU A 111 4.12 10.25 -11.31
CA LEU A 111 5.45 10.03 -11.83
C LEU A 111 6.04 11.35 -12.31
N PRO A 112 7.21 11.74 -11.79
CA PRO A 112 7.97 12.77 -12.45
C PRO A 112 8.41 12.26 -13.82
N THR A 113 8.69 13.19 -14.72
CA THR A 113 9.03 12.89 -16.11
C THR A 113 10.13 11.85 -16.20
N LEU A 114 9.78 10.67 -16.71
CA LEU A 114 10.75 9.66 -17.10
C LEU A 114 10.44 9.12 -18.48
N PRO A 115 11.47 8.74 -19.26
CA PRO A 115 11.30 8.57 -20.70
C PRO A 115 10.63 7.25 -21.11
N TRP A 116 10.37 6.32 -20.17
CA TRP A 116 10.05 4.93 -20.52
C TRP A 116 8.69 4.50 -19.96
N PRO A 117 7.70 4.26 -20.83
CA PRO A 117 6.44 3.65 -20.42
C PRO A 117 6.62 2.16 -20.11
N VAL A 118 5.61 1.56 -19.48
CA VAL A 118 5.48 0.09 -19.47
C VAL A 118 5.28 -0.39 -20.90
N LEU A 119 5.98 -1.46 -21.28
CA LEU A 119 5.82 -2.08 -22.58
C LEU A 119 4.99 -3.35 -22.44
N SER A 120 3.75 -3.34 -22.94
CA SER A 120 2.95 -4.56 -23.02
C SER A 120 3.23 -5.28 -24.34
N LYS A 121 3.63 -6.55 -24.28
CA LYS A 121 4.03 -7.34 -25.44
C LYS A 121 3.19 -8.61 -25.54
N SER A 122 2.68 -8.88 -26.74
CA SER A 122 1.94 -10.11 -27.01
C SER A 122 2.87 -11.29 -27.23
N LEU A 123 2.51 -12.42 -26.63
CA LEU A 123 3.13 -13.71 -26.82
C LEU A 123 2.80 -14.24 -28.22
N ALA A 124 3.81 -14.72 -28.94
CA ALA A 124 3.64 -15.48 -30.17
C ALA A 124 3.22 -16.94 -29.89
N GLN A 125 3.59 -17.46 -28.72
CA GLN A 125 3.20 -18.79 -28.23
C GLN A 125 3.20 -18.84 -26.70
N ALA A 126 2.46 -19.80 -26.14
CA ALA A 126 2.43 -20.02 -24.70
C ALA A 126 3.84 -20.42 -24.17
N PRO A 127 4.27 -19.90 -23.01
CA PRO A 127 5.49 -20.35 -22.36
C PRO A 127 5.47 -21.85 -22.06
N ASN A 128 6.58 -22.52 -22.35
CA ASN A 128 6.69 -23.98 -22.41
C ASN A 128 7.69 -24.56 -21.39
N GLY A 129 7.78 -23.96 -20.20
CA GLY A 129 8.71 -24.43 -19.18
C GLY A 129 10.18 -24.11 -19.48
N SER A 130 10.42 -23.10 -20.30
CA SER A 130 11.75 -22.52 -20.53
C SER A 130 11.89 -21.18 -19.81
N ASN A 131 13.08 -20.60 -19.82
CA ASN A 131 13.31 -19.22 -19.38
C ASN A 131 13.16 -18.21 -20.54
N GLN A 132 12.56 -18.63 -21.65
CA GLN A 132 12.42 -17.82 -22.86
C GLN A 132 10.95 -17.47 -23.10
N LEU A 133 10.72 -16.23 -23.50
CA LEU A 133 9.45 -15.75 -24.02
C LEU A 133 9.57 -15.53 -25.52
N TYR A 134 8.60 -16.06 -26.26
CA TYR A 134 8.48 -15.86 -27.70
C TYR A 134 7.39 -14.82 -27.91
N LEU A 135 7.78 -13.66 -28.45
CA LEU A 135 6.93 -12.49 -28.57
C LEU A 135 6.64 -12.20 -30.04
N ASN A 136 5.54 -11.51 -30.32
CA ASN A 136 5.27 -11.00 -31.67
C ASN A 136 6.20 -9.84 -32.05
N ASP A 137 6.74 -9.14 -31.05
CA ASP A 137 7.66 -8.02 -31.19
C ASP A 137 8.49 -7.87 -29.89
N VAL A 138 9.78 -7.59 -30.05
CA VAL A 138 10.71 -7.32 -28.93
C VAL A 138 11.21 -5.88 -28.88
N SER A 139 10.71 -5.01 -29.77
CA SER A 139 11.15 -3.63 -29.86
C SER A 139 11.00 -2.88 -28.52
N GLY A 140 12.02 -2.11 -28.16
CA GLY A 140 12.05 -1.33 -26.93
C GLY A 140 12.36 -2.12 -25.64
N ILE A 141 12.38 -3.45 -25.68
CA ILE A 141 12.81 -4.27 -24.53
C ILE A 141 14.33 -4.15 -24.38
N ASN A 142 14.80 -3.90 -23.15
CA ASN A 142 16.21 -3.69 -22.86
C ASN A 142 16.79 -4.73 -21.90
N LEU A 143 18.10 -4.96 -21.97
CA LEU A 143 18.81 -5.81 -21.00
C LEU A 143 18.67 -5.24 -19.58
N GLY A 144 18.53 -6.14 -18.61
CA GLY A 144 18.33 -5.81 -17.20
C GLY A 144 16.92 -5.33 -16.85
N GLN A 145 16.05 -5.09 -17.84
CA GLN A 145 14.68 -4.66 -17.63
C GLN A 145 13.85 -5.77 -16.94
N VAL A 146 13.00 -5.40 -15.98
CA VAL A 146 12.14 -6.33 -15.25
C VAL A 146 10.91 -6.68 -16.09
N ALA A 147 10.60 -7.97 -16.18
CA ALA A 147 9.39 -8.52 -16.74
C ALA A 147 8.40 -8.90 -15.63
N ALA A 148 7.19 -8.37 -15.75
CA ALA A 148 6.04 -8.58 -14.89
C ALA A 148 5.30 -9.86 -15.31
N CYS A 149 5.77 -10.99 -14.81
CA CYS A 149 5.30 -12.32 -15.21
C CYS A 149 4.23 -12.88 -14.27
N ALA A 150 3.10 -12.18 -14.18
CA ALA A 150 1.80 -12.49 -13.53
C ALA A 150 1.51 -13.95 -13.14
N ASN A 151 1.77 -14.81 -14.11
CA ASN A 151 1.29 -16.17 -14.17
C ASN A 151 2.44 -17.16 -14.35
N PHE A 152 3.70 -16.72 -14.20
CA PHE A 152 4.86 -17.48 -14.65
C PHE A 152 6.04 -17.55 -13.65
N GLY A 153 5.86 -17.21 -12.37
CA GLY A 153 6.80 -17.59 -11.31
C GLY A 153 7.72 -16.50 -10.74
N GLY A 154 7.28 -15.23 -10.71
CA GLY A 154 7.96 -14.16 -9.95
C GLY A 154 8.46 -12.99 -10.80
N LEU A 155 9.22 -12.08 -10.18
CA LEU A 155 9.91 -11.00 -10.90
C LEU A 155 11.11 -11.56 -11.65
N LEU A 156 11.07 -11.43 -12.96
CA LEU A 156 12.12 -11.85 -13.86
C LEU A 156 12.77 -10.63 -14.49
N PHE A 157 14.00 -10.75 -14.97
CA PHE A 157 14.64 -9.67 -15.72
C PHE A 157 15.25 -10.18 -17.01
N VAL A 158 15.34 -9.30 -17.99
CA VAL A 158 15.80 -9.58 -19.35
C VAL A 158 17.31 -9.79 -19.36
N THR A 159 17.73 -10.92 -19.94
CA THR A 159 19.15 -11.28 -20.06
C THR A 159 19.64 -11.44 -21.49
N ALA A 160 18.73 -11.63 -22.44
CA ALA A 160 19.03 -11.55 -23.86
C ALA A 160 17.78 -11.13 -24.63
N VAL A 161 18.00 -10.41 -25.73
CA VAL A 161 16.97 -10.05 -26.69
C VAL A 161 17.46 -10.48 -28.08
N ASP A 162 16.79 -11.48 -28.66
CA ASP A 162 16.99 -11.90 -30.03
C ASP A 162 15.94 -11.20 -30.91
N THR A 163 16.39 -10.19 -31.64
CA THR A 163 15.55 -9.37 -32.52
C THR A 163 15.24 -10.04 -33.86
N VAL A 164 15.95 -11.12 -34.21
CA VAL A 164 15.69 -11.88 -35.44
C VAL A 164 14.53 -12.83 -35.23
N ASN A 165 14.50 -13.51 -34.08
CA ASN A 165 13.48 -14.51 -33.75
C ASN A 165 12.40 -14.01 -32.78
N ASN A 166 12.48 -12.75 -32.33
CA ASN A 166 11.63 -12.16 -31.30
C ASN A 166 11.59 -12.97 -29.99
N ILE A 167 12.77 -13.37 -29.53
CA ILE A 167 12.92 -14.15 -28.29
C ILE A 167 13.53 -13.28 -27.20
N VAL A 168 12.92 -13.29 -26.02
CA VAL A 168 13.47 -12.69 -24.81
C VAL A 168 13.87 -13.80 -23.85
N THR A 169 15.13 -13.79 -23.41
CA THR A 169 15.60 -14.69 -22.35
C THR A 169 15.51 -13.97 -21.01
N LEU A 170 14.95 -14.65 -20.01
CA LEU A 170 14.71 -14.13 -18.67
C LEU A 170 15.54 -14.87 -17.62
N TRP A 171 15.76 -14.21 -16.47
CA TRP A 171 16.36 -14.81 -15.29
C TRP A 171 15.71 -14.33 -13.99
N GLY A 172 15.82 -15.15 -12.94
CA GLY A 172 15.28 -14.82 -11.63
C GLY A 172 16.13 -13.77 -10.90
N SER A 173 15.48 -12.74 -10.36
CA SER A 173 16.10 -11.71 -9.52
C SER A 173 16.65 -12.27 -8.20
N ASN A 174 16.21 -13.45 -7.76
CA ASN A 174 16.76 -14.15 -6.59
C ASN A 174 18.02 -14.97 -6.98
N PRO A 175 19.20 -14.67 -6.43
CA PRO A 175 20.43 -15.43 -6.72
C PRO A 175 20.47 -16.83 -6.09
N ALA A 176 19.59 -17.16 -5.15
CA ALA A 176 19.73 -18.33 -4.28
C ALA A 176 19.68 -19.69 -5.00
N THR A 177 19.05 -19.79 -6.18
CA THR A 177 18.84 -21.09 -6.83
C THR A 177 19.85 -21.39 -7.95
N GLY A 178 20.50 -20.38 -8.53
CA GLY A 178 21.42 -20.54 -9.69
C GLY A 178 20.80 -21.18 -10.94
N ALA A 179 19.56 -21.66 -10.86
CA ALA A 179 18.82 -22.31 -11.92
C ALA A 179 18.03 -21.30 -12.74
N ALA A 180 17.91 -21.57 -14.03
CA ALA A 180 17.04 -20.79 -14.90
C ALA A 180 15.59 -20.86 -14.40
N PRO A 181 14.86 -19.74 -14.36
CA PRO A 181 13.45 -19.76 -14.02
C PRO A 181 12.69 -20.58 -15.07
N VAL A 182 11.81 -21.45 -14.61
CA VAL A 182 10.90 -22.20 -15.49
C VAL A 182 9.61 -21.40 -15.61
N ILE A 183 9.37 -20.81 -16.77
CA ILE A 183 8.20 -19.99 -17.07
C ILE A 183 7.09 -20.92 -17.58
N ASN A 184 6.11 -21.21 -16.73
CA ASN A 184 4.96 -22.03 -17.06
C ASN A 184 3.72 -21.18 -17.22
N ASN A 185 2.94 -21.38 -18.29
CA ASN A 185 1.66 -20.69 -18.42
C ASN A 185 0.62 -21.29 -17.47
N LEU A 186 0.45 -20.66 -16.30
CA LEU A 186 -0.55 -21.09 -15.33
C LEU A 186 -1.99 -20.76 -15.75
N ASN A 187 -2.19 -19.90 -16.76
CA ASN A 187 -3.53 -19.61 -17.29
C ASN A 187 -3.50 -19.25 -18.80
N PRO A 188 -4.05 -20.11 -19.68
CA PRO A 188 -3.98 -19.94 -21.14
C PRO A 188 -4.74 -18.73 -21.69
N ALA A 189 -5.57 -18.06 -20.87
CA ALA A 189 -6.25 -16.83 -21.28
C ALA A 189 -5.31 -15.61 -21.37
N TYR A 190 -4.12 -15.68 -20.77
CA TYR A 190 -3.15 -14.58 -20.81
C TYR A 190 -2.20 -14.71 -22.00
N THR A 191 -2.23 -13.70 -22.85
CA THR A 191 -1.46 -13.63 -24.10
C THR A 191 -0.48 -12.47 -24.13
N THR A 192 -0.32 -11.74 -23.02
CA THR A 192 0.58 -10.59 -22.91
C THR A 192 1.53 -10.70 -21.71
N VAL A 193 2.68 -10.04 -21.82
CA VAL A 193 3.66 -9.84 -20.75
C VAL A 193 4.03 -8.37 -20.71
N ASP A 194 4.05 -7.79 -19.51
CA ASP A 194 4.44 -6.40 -19.31
C ASP A 194 5.92 -6.31 -18.94
N PHE A 195 6.65 -5.39 -19.56
CA PHE A 195 8.03 -5.05 -19.23
C PHE A 195 8.03 -3.69 -18.55
N LEU A 196 8.45 -3.68 -17.29
CA LEU A 196 8.42 -2.51 -16.42
C LEU A 196 9.62 -1.63 -16.70
N PRO A 197 9.54 -0.31 -16.48
CA PRO A 197 10.68 0.60 -16.56
C PRO A 197 11.67 0.45 -15.39
N ILE A 198 11.79 -0.76 -14.84
CA ILE A 198 12.64 -1.10 -13.69
C ILE A 198 13.83 -1.91 -14.20
N TYR A 199 15.03 -1.59 -13.74
CA TYR A 199 16.27 -2.21 -14.20
C TYR A 199 17.03 -2.84 -13.03
N VAL A 200 17.49 -4.07 -13.21
CA VAL A 200 18.30 -4.79 -12.22
C VAL A 200 19.77 -4.52 -12.48
N ALA A 201 20.50 -4.15 -11.44
CA ALA A 201 21.96 -4.03 -11.45
C ALA A 201 22.58 -4.72 -10.23
N THR A 202 23.88 -5.00 -10.28
CA THR A 202 24.65 -5.53 -9.16
C THR A 202 25.69 -4.51 -8.73
N ILE A 203 25.82 -4.31 -7.42
CA ILE A 203 26.87 -3.48 -6.86
C ILE A 203 28.20 -4.23 -7.01
N SER A 204 29.11 -3.71 -7.83
CA SER A 204 30.47 -4.29 -7.94
C SER A 204 31.40 -3.76 -6.87
N SER A 205 31.25 -2.48 -6.49
CA SER A 205 31.98 -1.87 -5.40
C SER A 205 31.13 -0.83 -4.69
N VAL A 206 31.37 -0.69 -3.38
CA VAL A 206 30.83 0.40 -2.57
C VAL A 206 31.96 1.39 -2.36
N ASN A 207 31.88 2.54 -3.03
CA ASN A 207 32.93 3.57 -2.95
C ASN A 207 32.74 4.41 -1.68
N SER A 208 31.48 4.64 -1.29
CA SER A 208 31.06 5.23 -0.02
C SER A 208 29.57 4.93 0.24
N ALA A 209 29.04 5.38 1.38
CA ALA A 209 27.60 5.27 1.65
C ALA A 209 26.72 5.95 0.58
N SER A 210 27.22 6.99 -0.11
CA SER A 210 26.51 7.76 -1.13
C SER A 210 27.01 7.53 -2.56
N SER A 211 27.92 6.57 -2.78
CA SER A 211 28.43 6.26 -4.12
C SER A 211 28.67 4.77 -4.30
N LEU A 212 28.02 4.23 -5.34
CA LEU A 212 28.07 2.83 -5.69
C LEU A 212 28.63 2.70 -7.12
N THR A 213 29.45 1.69 -7.36
CA THR A 213 29.73 1.24 -8.73
C THR A 213 28.77 0.11 -9.04
N LEU A 214 27.96 0.30 -10.07
CA LEU A 214 27.06 -0.70 -10.57
C LEU A 214 27.71 -1.41 -11.75
N THR A 215 27.62 -2.72 -11.73
CA THR A 215 27.85 -3.56 -12.90
C THR A 215 26.55 -4.23 -13.26
N CYS A 216 26.38 -4.48 -14.54
CA CYS A 216 25.29 -5.32 -14.97
C CYS A 216 25.62 -6.75 -14.63
N LEU A 217 24.61 -7.48 -14.20
CA LEU A 217 24.74 -8.89 -13.88
C LEU A 217 25.43 -9.60 -15.06
N PRO A 218 26.47 -10.42 -14.81
CA PRO A 218 26.87 -11.39 -15.82
C PRO A 218 25.66 -12.30 -16.07
N THR A 219 25.54 -12.73 -17.33
CA THR A 219 24.60 -13.74 -17.79
C THR A 219 24.40 -14.84 -16.74
N ALA A 220 23.14 -15.12 -16.43
CA ALA A 220 22.63 -16.46 -16.25
C ALA A 220 23.60 -17.54 -16.82
N ALA A 221 24.26 -18.31 -15.96
CA ALA A 221 25.13 -19.44 -16.32
C ALA A 221 26.49 -19.13 -16.99
N GLY A 222 27.36 -18.34 -16.34
CA GLY A 222 28.82 -18.50 -16.53
C GLY A 222 29.50 -17.70 -17.65
N GLY A 223 28.83 -16.72 -18.26
CA GLY A 223 29.51 -15.73 -19.10
C GLY A 223 30.41 -14.79 -18.28
N THR A 224 31.63 -14.57 -18.74
CA THR A 224 32.67 -13.77 -18.07
C THR A 224 32.65 -12.28 -18.43
N ALA A 225 31.84 -11.88 -19.42
CA ALA A 225 31.78 -10.50 -19.87
C ALA A 225 30.66 -9.73 -19.15
N PRO A 226 30.95 -8.60 -18.47
CA PRO A 226 29.92 -7.72 -17.94
C PRO A 226 29.11 -7.12 -19.10
N TRP A 227 27.79 -7.07 -18.98
CA TRP A 227 26.99 -6.32 -19.95
C TRP A 227 27.27 -4.83 -19.87
N PRO A 228 27.06 -4.09 -20.98
CA PRO A 228 27.08 -2.63 -20.94
C PRO A 228 26.06 -2.13 -19.92
N PHE A 229 26.42 -1.06 -19.21
CA PHE A 229 25.54 -0.37 -18.27
C PHE A 229 24.27 0.12 -19.00
N PRO A 230 23.04 -0.22 -18.55
CA PRO A 230 21.81 0.21 -19.19
C PRO A 230 21.78 1.73 -19.25
N ALA A 231 21.67 2.26 -20.46
CA ALA A 231 21.50 3.71 -20.68
C ALA A 231 20.21 4.24 -20.02
N GLN A 232 19.30 3.34 -19.66
CA GLN A 232 18.06 3.64 -18.97
C GLN A 232 18.21 3.81 -17.46
N ILE A 233 19.36 3.51 -16.87
CA ILE A 233 19.63 3.91 -15.49
C ILE A 233 20.14 5.36 -15.53
N VAL A 234 19.30 6.29 -15.09
CA VAL A 234 19.54 7.75 -15.20
C VAL A 234 19.34 8.46 -13.87
N PRO A 235 19.84 9.71 -13.72
CA PRO A 235 19.51 10.55 -12.59
C PRO A 235 18.00 10.71 -12.39
N GLY A 236 17.56 10.77 -11.13
CA GLY A 236 16.16 10.83 -10.74
C GLY A 236 15.55 9.47 -10.42
N MET A 237 16.12 8.36 -10.91
CA MET A 237 15.66 7.03 -10.53
C MET A 237 15.88 6.74 -9.04
N GLN A 238 15.00 5.94 -8.49
CA GLN A 238 15.08 5.38 -7.16
C GLN A 238 15.84 4.05 -7.17
N VAL A 239 16.58 3.79 -6.10
CA VAL A 239 17.31 2.52 -5.92
C VAL A 239 16.77 1.78 -4.70
N THR A 240 16.35 0.53 -4.87
CA THR A 240 16.03 -0.37 -3.75
C THR A 240 16.91 -1.62 -3.79
N ALA A 241 17.31 -2.11 -2.63
CA ALA A 241 18.10 -3.33 -2.51
C ALA A 241 17.18 -4.56 -2.58
N TYR A 242 17.38 -5.41 -3.59
CA TYR A 242 16.51 -6.56 -3.83
C TYR A 242 16.74 -7.67 -2.79
N GLY A 243 15.66 -8.15 -2.17
CA GLY A 243 15.71 -9.26 -1.21
C GLY A 243 16.28 -8.91 0.16
N SER A 244 16.54 -7.62 0.42
CA SER A 244 16.94 -7.14 1.74
C SER A 244 15.79 -6.34 2.37
N SER A 245 15.62 -6.42 3.68
CA SER A 245 14.70 -5.56 4.44
C SER A 245 15.26 -4.13 4.63
N ALA A 246 16.14 -3.67 3.73
CA ALA A 246 16.80 -2.40 3.89
C ALA A 246 15.80 -1.26 3.65
N PHE A 247 15.59 -0.46 4.68
CA PHE A 247 14.70 0.70 4.65
C PHE A 247 15.38 1.87 3.96
N GLY A 248 14.69 2.46 2.97
CA GLY A 248 15.15 3.66 2.28
C GLY A 248 15.10 3.53 0.76
N GLN A 249 14.89 4.67 0.11
CA GLN A 249 14.75 4.76 -1.34
C GLN A 249 15.54 5.98 -1.83
N PRO A 250 16.90 5.88 -1.84
CA PRO A 250 17.72 6.97 -2.34
C PRO A 250 17.48 7.19 -3.83
N ILE A 251 17.71 8.44 -4.23
CA ILE A 251 17.60 8.85 -5.62
C ILE A 251 18.99 8.93 -6.24
N ILE A 252 19.15 8.40 -7.44
CA ILE A 252 20.34 8.57 -8.26
C ILE A 252 20.48 10.06 -8.59
N GLN A 253 21.52 10.71 -8.10
CA GLN A 253 21.83 12.10 -8.42
C GLN A 253 22.62 12.24 -9.71
N SER A 254 23.54 11.31 -9.97
CA SER A 254 24.36 11.30 -11.16
C SER A 254 24.71 9.88 -11.58
N VAL A 255 24.98 9.72 -12.87
CA VAL A 255 25.38 8.46 -13.51
C VAL A 255 26.58 8.73 -14.40
N ASN A 256 27.65 7.99 -14.21
CA ASN A 256 28.74 7.88 -15.18
C ASN A 256 28.57 6.57 -15.96
N ALA A 257 27.96 6.64 -17.14
CA ALA A 257 27.65 5.46 -17.95
C ALA A 257 28.91 4.67 -18.39
N SER A 258 30.07 5.33 -18.51
CA SER A 258 31.31 4.66 -18.91
C SER A 258 31.90 3.75 -17.83
N SER A 259 31.67 4.09 -16.56
CA SER A 259 32.17 3.34 -15.40
C SER A 259 31.08 2.61 -14.62
N GLY A 260 29.81 2.88 -14.90
CA GLY A 260 28.66 2.40 -14.13
C GLY A 260 28.57 3.02 -12.73
N VAL A 261 29.36 4.05 -12.43
CA VAL A 261 29.34 4.71 -11.12
C VAL A 261 28.10 5.59 -11.00
N ILE A 262 27.37 5.42 -9.91
CA ILE A 262 26.25 6.28 -9.53
C ILE A 262 26.53 6.99 -8.21
N SER A 263 25.94 8.17 -8.06
CA SER A 263 25.86 8.86 -6.76
C SER A 263 24.42 8.89 -6.26
N LEU A 264 24.24 8.76 -4.95
CA LEU A 264 22.94 8.66 -4.30
C LEU A 264 22.67 9.89 -3.42
N ALA A 265 21.45 10.44 -3.53
CA ALA A 265 20.92 11.43 -2.61
C ALA A 265 20.47 10.75 -1.32
N SER A 266 20.96 11.22 -0.17
CA SER A 266 20.47 10.86 1.15
C SER A 266 20.33 9.34 1.39
N PRO A 267 21.40 8.54 1.26
CA PRO A 267 21.38 7.07 1.38
C PRO A 267 21.19 6.56 2.83
N ILE A 268 20.58 7.36 3.70
CA ILE A 268 20.51 7.09 5.14
C ILE A 268 19.77 5.77 5.37
N GLY A 269 20.40 4.84 6.10
CA GLY A 269 19.76 3.61 6.57
C GLY A 269 20.01 2.35 5.74
N ILE A 270 20.75 2.43 4.62
CA ILE A 270 21.00 1.27 3.75
C ILE A 270 22.47 0.84 3.81
N ALA A 271 22.72 -0.39 4.26
CA ALA A 271 24.02 -1.02 4.19
C ALA A 271 24.21 -1.70 2.83
N TYR A 272 24.68 -0.93 1.84
CA TYR A 272 25.06 -1.47 0.54
C TYR A 272 26.33 -2.33 0.64
N SER A 273 26.38 -3.44 -0.10
CA SER A 273 27.55 -4.31 -0.19
C SER A 273 27.78 -4.80 -1.62
N ALA A 274 29.03 -5.13 -1.95
CA ALA A 274 29.35 -5.72 -3.24
C ALA A 274 28.66 -7.09 -3.41
N GLY A 275 28.19 -7.38 -4.62
CA GLY A 275 27.39 -8.56 -4.96
C GLY A 275 25.89 -8.40 -4.69
N MET A 276 25.46 -7.35 -3.98
CA MET A 276 24.04 -7.10 -3.78
C MET A 276 23.38 -6.62 -5.07
N ARG A 277 22.18 -7.17 -5.35
CA ARG A 277 21.34 -6.72 -6.46
C ARG A 277 20.49 -5.54 -6.02
N VAL A 278 20.35 -4.57 -6.90
CA VAL A 278 19.48 -3.41 -6.72
C VAL A 278 18.52 -3.31 -7.88
N LEU A 279 17.32 -2.80 -7.60
CA LEU A 279 16.38 -2.36 -8.63
C LEU A 279 16.50 -0.84 -8.74
N CYS A 280 16.77 -0.37 -9.95
CA CYS A 280 16.71 1.03 -10.34
C CYS A 280 15.35 1.26 -10.99
N MET A 281 14.52 2.10 -10.40
CA MET A 281 13.12 2.28 -10.80
C MET A 281 12.75 3.77 -10.94
N PRO A 282 11.71 4.10 -11.70
CA PRO A 282 11.12 5.42 -11.66
C PRO A 282 10.78 5.82 -10.23
N PRO A 283 11.06 7.07 -9.79
CA PRO A 283 10.59 7.51 -8.48
C PRO A 283 9.08 7.71 -8.59
N LEU A 284 8.32 6.82 -7.99
CA LEU A 284 6.88 6.98 -7.92
C LEU A 284 6.57 7.77 -6.65
N ASN A 285 5.95 8.93 -6.78
CA ASN A 285 5.60 9.76 -5.61
C ASN A 285 4.13 9.55 -5.26
N ALA A 286 3.81 9.43 -3.98
CA ALA A 286 2.46 9.16 -3.51
C ALA A 286 2.03 10.07 -2.34
N GLY A 287 0.72 10.22 -2.18
CA GLY A 287 0.11 10.92 -1.05
C GLY A 287 -0.30 9.97 0.07
N GLN A 288 -0.07 10.40 1.31
CA GLN A 288 -0.71 9.83 2.50
C GLN A 288 -1.03 10.93 3.53
N ILE A 289 -1.96 10.64 4.43
CA ILE A 289 -2.33 11.48 5.58
C ILE A 289 -2.46 10.62 6.82
N TRP A 290 -2.11 11.19 7.98
CA TRP A 290 -2.18 10.53 9.28
C TRP A 290 -2.68 11.48 10.35
N SER A 291 -3.70 11.12 11.12
CA SER A 291 -4.25 12.02 12.14
C SER A 291 -3.21 12.39 13.21
N HIS A 292 -3.24 13.63 13.70
CA HIS A 292 -2.49 13.99 14.92
C HIS A 292 -3.08 13.33 16.17
N LYS A 293 -4.39 13.05 16.15
CA LYS A 293 -5.10 12.40 17.25
C LYS A 293 -4.90 10.89 17.24
N ASN A 294 -4.85 10.32 18.43
CA ASN A 294 -4.90 8.89 18.69
C ASN A 294 -6.31 8.48 19.12
N TYR A 295 -6.68 7.25 18.77
CA TYR A 295 -7.94 6.60 19.10
C TYR A 295 -7.64 5.22 19.69
N TRP A 296 -8.35 4.81 20.72
CA TRP A 296 -8.22 3.47 21.30
C TRP A 296 -9.58 2.94 21.75
N ALA A 297 -9.77 1.63 21.70
CA ALA A 297 -10.95 0.97 22.24
C ALA A 297 -10.57 -0.06 23.31
N GLY A 298 -11.36 -0.18 24.37
CA GLY A 298 -11.20 -1.23 25.38
C GLY A 298 -10.08 -1.01 26.41
N ALA A 299 -9.43 0.17 26.44
CA ALA A 299 -8.36 0.50 27.40
C ALA A 299 -8.87 0.74 28.83
N ASN A 300 -10.01 1.43 28.95
CA ASN A 300 -10.50 2.00 30.19
C ASN A 300 -11.99 2.38 30.07
N ALA A 301 -12.57 2.88 31.16
CA ALA A 301 -13.98 3.25 31.24
C ALA A 301 -14.42 4.42 30.33
N LEU A 302 -13.48 5.14 29.69
CA LEU A 302 -13.74 6.38 28.96
C LEU A 302 -13.81 6.23 27.43
N GLN A 303 -13.22 5.17 26.86
CA GLN A 303 -13.29 4.87 25.42
C GLN A 303 -13.43 3.36 25.24
N LYS A 304 -14.68 2.88 25.31
CA LYS A 304 -14.99 1.45 25.24
C LYS A 304 -15.01 0.95 23.81
N SER A 305 -15.45 1.80 22.89
CA SER A 305 -15.49 1.46 21.46
C SER A 305 -15.24 2.70 20.61
N VAL A 306 -14.60 2.51 19.47
CA VAL A 306 -14.35 3.52 18.45
C VAL A 306 -15.05 3.07 17.18
N ALA A 307 -15.81 3.96 16.57
CA ALA A 307 -16.34 3.75 15.22
C ALA A 307 -15.70 4.76 14.28
N VAL A 308 -15.35 4.31 13.08
CA VAL A 308 -14.73 5.15 12.04
C VAL A 308 -15.49 4.95 10.74
N GLU A 309 -15.71 6.04 10.01
CA GLU A 309 -16.21 6.03 8.64
C GLU A 309 -15.28 6.86 7.77
N VAL A 310 -14.89 6.30 6.62
CA VAL A 310 -14.16 6.98 5.57
C VAL A 310 -15.02 6.95 4.31
N GLN A 311 -15.48 8.11 3.87
CA GLN A 311 -16.17 8.25 2.59
C GLN A 311 -15.14 8.57 1.51
N ALA A 312 -15.02 7.71 0.51
CA ALA A 312 -13.99 7.84 -0.50
C ALA A 312 -14.39 7.30 -1.88
N ILE A 313 -13.67 7.75 -2.90
CA ILE A 313 -13.73 7.26 -4.29
C ILE A 313 -12.44 6.49 -4.58
N MET A 314 -12.60 5.26 -5.04
CA MET A 314 -11.48 4.35 -5.30
C MET A 314 -10.74 4.69 -6.61
N PRO A 315 -9.40 4.56 -6.64
CA PRO A 315 -8.65 4.49 -7.90
C PRO A 315 -9.08 3.25 -8.71
N ARG A 316 -8.83 3.30 -10.01
CA ARG A 316 -9.15 2.22 -10.96
C ARG A 316 -7.92 1.66 -11.67
N ALA A 317 -6.81 2.39 -11.66
CA ALA A 317 -5.58 1.97 -12.30
C ALA A 317 -5.05 0.70 -11.65
N GLN A 318 -4.67 -0.26 -12.50
CA GLN A 318 -4.02 -1.48 -12.06
C GLN A 318 -2.74 -1.12 -11.28
N GLY A 319 -2.48 -1.85 -10.20
CA GLY A 319 -1.30 -1.66 -9.38
C GLY A 319 -1.46 -0.60 -8.29
N CYS A 320 -2.56 0.16 -8.30
CA CYS A 320 -2.93 1.00 -7.17
C CYS A 320 -3.36 0.16 -5.97
N TRP A 321 -2.97 0.61 -4.79
CA TRP A 321 -3.25 -0.01 -3.51
C TRP A 321 -3.68 1.06 -2.51
N PRO A 322 -4.92 1.59 -2.63
CA PRO A 322 -5.48 2.52 -1.65
C PRO A 322 -5.77 1.82 -0.32
N ALA A 323 -5.53 2.52 0.78
CA ALA A 323 -5.87 2.03 2.11
C ALA A 323 -6.35 3.16 3.03
N ALA A 324 -7.24 2.81 3.96
CA ALA A 324 -7.57 3.57 5.15
C ALA A 324 -7.55 2.65 6.36
N TRP A 325 -6.82 3.05 7.39
CA TRP A 325 -6.36 2.14 8.43
C TRP A 325 -6.12 2.84 9.76
N LEU A 326 -6.12 2.08 10.84
CA LEU A 326 -5.65 2.49 12.15
C LEU A 326 -4.29 1.86 12.38
N TYR A 327 -3.29 2.67 12.74
CA TYR A 327 -1.95 2.17 13.02
C TYR A 327 -1.47 2.57 14.41
N GLY A 328 -0.92 1.60 15.15
CA GLY A 328 -0.32 1.83 16.47
C GLY A 328 0.94 2.70 16.37
N ASP A 329 1.00 3.80 17.11
CA ASP A 329 2.05 4.82 16.91
C ASP A 329 3.48 4.42 17.35
N GLY A 330 3.70 3.17 17.81
CA GLY A 330 5.03 2.70 18.24
C GLY A 330 5.55 3.33 19.55
N SER A 331 4.95 4.42 20.01
CA SER A 331 5.56 5.37 20.95
C SER A 331 5.02 5.27 22.37
N VAL A 332 3.92 4.54 22.58
CA VAL A 332 3.32 4.37 23.90
C VAL A 332 3.90 3.14 24.63
N VAL A 333 4.42 3.40 25.82
CA VAL A 333 5.19 2.47 26.67
C VAL A 333 4.29 1.33 27.21
N ARG A 334 4.46 0.14 26.62
CA ARG A 334 4.25 -1.26 27.10
C ARG A 334 3.01 -2.04 26.62
N PRO A 335 3.19 -3.31 26.17
CA PRO A 335 4.42 -3.93 25.66
C PRO A 335 4.66 -3.52 24.20
N ALA A 336 5.86 -3.04 23.94
CA ALA A 336 6.33 -2.55 22.65
C ALA A 336 6.55 -3.71 21.66
N LEU A 337 5.54 -3.96 20.81
CA LEU A 337 5.65 -4.66 19.51
C LEU A 337 4.47 -4.18 18.64
N THR A 338 4.39 -2.89 18.34
CA THR A 338 3.16 -2.28 17.80
C THR A 338 3.21 -1.99 16.31
N GLY A 339 3.77 -2.92 15.52
CA GLY A 339 3.52 -2.98 14.07
C GLY A 339 2.09 -3.40 13.71
N SER A 340 1.14 -3.14 14.61
CA SER A 340 -0.24 -3.59 14.54
C SER A 340 -1.06 -2.56 13.75
N GLU A 341 -1.88 -3.07 12.84
CA GLU A 341 -2.73 -2.33 11.90
C GLU A 341 -4.17 -2.88 11.89
N ILE A 342 -5.18 -2.01 11.84
CA ILE A 342 -6.58 -2.35 11.51
C ILE A 342 -6.91 -1.67 10.18
N ASP A 343 -7.11 -2.44 9.13
CA ASP A 343 -7.49 -1.94 7.82
C ASP A 343 -9.01 -1.74 7.78
N ILE A 344 -9.46 -0.48 7.86
CA ILE A 344 -10.86 -0.12 7.61
C ILE A 344 -11.24 -0.56 6.19
N MET A 345 -10.30 -0.31 5.28
CA MET A 345 -10.31 -0.76 3.90
C MET A 345 -8.87 -0.81 3.42
N GLU A 346 -8.52 -1.86 2.71
CA GLU A 346 -7.29 -1.97 1.96
C GLU A 346 -7.64 -2.65 0.64
N MET A 347 -7.39 -2.02 -0.51
CA MET A 347 -7.79 -2.60 -1.79
C MET A 347 -6.63 -2.77 -2.72
N TYR A 348 -6.55 -3.91 -3.39
CA TYR A 348 -5.58 -4.13 -4.45
C TYR A 348 -6.24 -3.99 -5.81
N CYS A 349 -5.98 -2.93 -6.57
CA CYS A 349 -6.52 -2.74 -7.92
C CYS A 349 -5.82 -3.68 -8.90
N ALA A 350 -6.46 -4.81 -9.20
CA ALA A 350 -5.88 -5.92 -9.95
C ALA A 350 -6.62 -6.22 -11.26
N SER A 351 -5.94 -6.83 -12.23
CA SER A 351 -6.54 -7.29 -13.49
C SER A 351 -6.63 -8.82 -13.63
N PHE A 352 -6.39 -9.60 -12.56
CA PHE A 352 -6.26 -11.07 -12.65
C PHE A 352 -7.55 -11.83 -13.04
N SER A 353 -8.65 -11.13 -13.31
CA SER A 353 -9.83 -11.69 -13.94
C SER A 353 -10.65 -10.59 -14.62
N PRO A 354 -11.28 -10.84 -15.78
CA PRO A 354 -12.24 -9.91 -16.42
C PRO A 354 -13.48 -9.62 -15.55
N LYS A 355 -13.56 -10.15 -14.33
CA LYS A 355 -14.63 -9.93 -13.34
C LYS A 355 -14.13 -9.42 -11.98
N LEU A 356 -12.83 -9.20 -11.79
CA LEU A 356 -12.25 -8.81 -10.50
C LEU A 356 -11.38 -7.58 -10.69
N ALA A 357 -12.00 -6.41 -10.73
CA ALA A 357 -11.28 -5.16 -10.49
C ALA A 357 -11.03 -5.05 -8.97
N GLY A 358 -10.06 -5.83 -8.50
CA GLY A 358 -9.51 -5.76 -7.15
C GLY A 358 -10.16 -6.56 -6.02
N VAL A 359 -9.42 -6.65 -4.92
CA VAL A 359 -9.76 -7.40 -3.70
C VAL A 359 -9.73 -6.42 -2.54
N LEU A 360 -10.83 -6.32 -1.78
CA LEU A 360 -10.85 -5.54 -0.53
C LEU A 360 -10.43 -6.46 0.62
N THR A 361 -9.29 -6.15 1.20
CA THR A 361 -8.80 -6.73 2.44
C THR A 361 -9.22 -5.81 3.57
N GLN A 362 -9.71 -6.40 4.64
CA GLN A 362 -10.07 -5.69 5.87
C GLN A 362 -9.30 -6.36 7.00
N THR A 363 -7.98 -6.32 6.91
CA THR A 363 -7.09 -7.09 7.76
C THR A 363 -6.86 -6.42 9.10
N THR A 364 -6.73 -7.25 10.12
CA THR A 364 -6.06 -6.84 11.33
C THR A 364 -4.74 -7.58 11.48
N HIS A 365 -3.69 -6.81 11.71
CA HIS A 365 -2.35 -7.31 11.98
C HIS A 365 -2.13 -7.34 13.49
N GLY A 366 -1.84 -8.53 14.02
CA GLY A 366 -1.43 -8.67 15.43
C GLY A 366 -0.05 -8.07 15.70
N PRO A 367 0.40 -8.04 16.96
CA PRO A 367 1.74 -7.54 17.35
C PRO A 367 2.93 -8.23 16.65
N THR A 368 2.70 -9.40 16.06
CA THR A 368 3.68 -10.19 15.31
C THR A 368 3.58 -10.00 13.78
N GLY A 369 2.73 -9.09 13.31
CA GLY A 369 2.46 -8.87 11.88
C GLY A 369 1.58 -9.93 11.21
N ALA A 370 1.10 -10.93 11.97
CA ALA A 370 0.25 -11.98 11.43
C ALA A 370 -1.16 -11.44 11.10
N THR A 371 -1.60 -11.69 9.87
CA THR A 371 -2.97 -11.48 9.37
C THR A 371 -3.94 -12.34 10.18
N GLN A 372 -4.90 -11.72 10.87
CA GLN A 372 -6.03 -12.42 11.47
C GLN A 372 -7.03 -12.81 10.38
N VAL A 373 -7.76 -13.91 10.59
CA VAL A 373 -8.70 -14.41 9.59
C VAL A 373 -10.10 -13.84 9.82
N HIS A 374 -10.72 -13.30 8.77
CA HIS A 374 -12.06 -12.72 8.88
C HIS A 374 -13.10 -13.79 9.16
N SER A 375 -14.08 -13.41 9.97
CA SER A 375 -15.33 -14.13 10.14
C SER A 375 -16.42 -13.42 9.32
N VAL A 376 -17.02 -14.12 8.35
CA VAL A 376 -18.14 -13.64 7.53
C VAL A 376 -19.42 -14.33 7.99
N ALA A 377 -20.41 -13.57 8.48
CA ALA A 377 -21.69 -14.16 8.88
C ALA A 377 -22.46 -14.62 7.63
N THR A 378 -22.81 -15.91 7.58
CA THR A 378 -23.76 -16.46 6.59
C THR A 378 -25.18 -16.09 6.97
N GLY A 379 -26.10 -16.12 6.01
CA GLY A 379 -27.53 -15.88 6.24
C GLY A 379 -28.20 -16.81 7.27
N ASN A 380 -27.51 -17.87 7.70
CA ASN A 380 -27.97 -18.81 8.72
C ASN A 380 -27.31 -18.58 10.10
N GLY A 381 -26.62 -17.46 10.31
CA GLY A 381 -25.95 -17.12 11.57
C GLY A 381 -24.65 -17.89 11.84
N THR A 382 -24.14 -18.65 10.86
CA THR A 382 -22.83 -19.34 10.95
C THR A 382 -21.73 -18.44 10.39
N TRP A 383 -20.55 -18.41 11.00
CA TRP A 383 -19.41 -17.62 10.52
C TRP A 383 -18.53 -18.45 9.57
N LEU A 384 -18.22 -17.93 8.37
CA LEU A 384 -17.25 -18.48 7.43
C LEU A 384 -15.92 -17.76 7.57
N THR A 385 -14.84 -18.53 7.56
CA THR A 385 -13.47 -18.03 7.64
C THR A 385 -12.98 -17.67 6.23
N ALA A 386 -12.60 -16.42 5.99
CA ALA A 386 -12.01 -15.98 4.72
C ALA A 386 -10.88 -14.99 4.97
N SER A 387 -9.78 -15.08 4.22
CA SER A 387 -8.69 -14.10 4.31
C SER A 387 -8.98 -12.79 3.58
N TYR A 388 -10.04 -12.75 2.76
CA TYR A 388 -10.35 -11.62 1.89
C TYR A 388 -11.86 -11.49 1.69
N TRP A 389 -12.36 -10.25 1.59
CA TRP A 389 -13.69 -9.98 1.06
C TRP A 389 -13.59 -9.52 -0.40
N ARG A 390 -14.54 -9.96 -1.23
CA ARG A 390 -14.62 -9.50 -2.62
C ARG A 390 -15.76 -8.49 -2.70
N PRO A 391 -15.45 -7.20 -2.86
CA PRO A 391 -16.51 -6.22 -3.01
C PRO A 391 -17.29 -6.50 -4.30
N PRO A 392 -18.62 -6.24 -4.33
CA PRO A 392 -19.33 -6.20 -5.59
C PRO A 392 -18.75 -5.08 -6.47
N ALA A 393 -18.88 -5.21 -7.79
CA ALA A 393 -18.37 -4.23 -8.75
C ALA A 393 -18.90 -2.80 -8.53
N SER A 394 -20.04 -2.67 -7.83
CA SER A 394 -20.62 -1.39 -7.46
C SER A 394 -19.81 -0.59 -6.44
N VAL A 395 -18.82 -1.17 -5.73
CA VAL A 395 -17.99 -0.45 -4.73
C VAL A 395 -16.79 0.27 -5.38
N ILE A 396 -16.49 -0.06 -6.64
CA ILE A 396 -15.36 0.45 -7.43
C ILE A 396 -15.82 1.12 -8.72
N ASP A 397 -17.08 1.51 -8.75
CA ASP A 397 -17.74 2.12 -9.90
C ASP A 397 -17.36 3.60 -10.09
N GLY A 398 -16.39 4.10 -9.33
CA GLY A 398 -15.92 5.49 -9.31
C GLY A 398 -16.87 6.47 -8.63
N ASN A 399 -17.90 5.99 -7.95
CA ASN A 399 -18.71 6.80 -7.05
C ASN A 399 -18.14 6.77 -5.63
N PRO A 400 -18.56 7.71 -4.76
CA PRO A 400 -18.21 7.67 -3.35
C PRO A 400 -18.91 6.52 -2.62
N HIS A 401 -18.15 5.79 -1.81
CA HIS A 401 -18.64 4.76 -0.90
C HIS A 401 -18.16 5.05 0.53
N ARG A 402 -18.89 4.53 1.51
CA ARG A 402 -18.54 4.63 2.93
C ARG A 402 -17.93 3.33 3.40
N PHE A 403 -16.64 3.37 3.75
CA PHE A 403 -15.93 2.27 4.40
C PHE A 403 -15.94 2.52 5.90
N GLN A 404 -16.49 1.59 6.65
CA GLN A 404 -16.87 1.81 8.03
C GLN A 404 -16.38 0.66 8.91
N MET A 405 -16.00 0.99 10.14
CA MET A 405 -15.69 -0.01 11.16
C MET A 405 -16.18 0.38 12.54
N ILE A 406 -16.44 -0.63 13.37
CA ILE A 406 -16.61 -0.49 14.83
C ILE A 406 -15.60 -1.41 15.51
N TRP A 407 -14.72 -0.83 16.33
CA TRP A 407 -13.75 -1.53 17.14
C TRP A 407 -14.08 -1.37 18.62
N ASN A 408 -14.27 -2.49 19.33
CA ASN A 408 -14.66 -2.49 20.75
C ASN A 408 -13.53 -2.95 21.69
N GLY A 409 -12.30 -3.08 21.18
CA GLY A 409 -11.14 -3.60 21.90
C GLY A 409 -10.95 -5.11 21.82
N SER A 410 -12.00 -5.90 21.55
CA SER A 410 -11.93 -7.37 21.42
C SER A 410 -12.43 -7.92 20.08
N ALA A 411 -13.02 -7.06 19.26
CA ALA A 411 -13.47 -7.35 17.91
C ALA A 411 -13.48 -6.07 17.06
N VAL A 412 -13.42 -6.26 15.75
CA VAL A 412 -13.66 -5.23 14.74
C VAL A 412 -14.79 -5.70 13.84
N TYR A 413 -15.79 -4.84 13.60
CA TYR A 413 -16.91 -5.09 12.72
C TYR A 413 -16.83 -4.14 11.54
N TYR A 414 -16.91 -4.65 10.33
CA TYR A 414 -16.73 -3.88 9.11
C TYR A 414 -18.04 -3.73 8.35
N PHE A 415 -18.20 -2.56 7.74
CA PHE A 415 -19.37 -2.22 6.94
C PHE A 415 -18.95 -1.46 5.67
N VAL A 416 -19.76 -1.61 4.62
CA VAL A 416 -19.66 -0.81 3.40
C VAL A 416 -21.06 -0.28 3.10
N ASP A 417 -21.19 1.05 2.98
CA ASP A 417 -22.46 1.73 2.75
C ASP A 417 -23.56 1.34 3.76
N ASP A 418 -23.19 1.32 5.04
CA ASP A 418 -23.98 0.83 6.18
C ASP A 418 -24.28 -0.67 6.20
N ALA A 419 -23.94 -1.44 5.16
CA ALA A 419 -24.15 -2.88 5.14
C ALA A 419 -23.01 -3.62 5.84
N PHE A 420 -23.34 -4.48 6.80
CA PHE A 420 -22.34 -5.34 7.46
C PHE A 420 -21.69 -6.29 6.45
N VAL A 421 -20.36 -6.37 6.49
CA VAL A 421 -19.55 -7.18 5.56
C VAL A 421 -18.92 -8.37 6.28
N CYS A 422 -18.09 -8.10 7.29
CA CYS A 422 -17.38 -9.11 8.05
C CYS A 422 -17.00 -8.59 9.45
N ALA A 423 -16.43 -9.47 10.27
CA ALA A 423 -15.85 -9.10 11.55
C ALA A 423 -14.57 -9.90 11.84
N ASP A 424 -13.66 -9.26 12.54
CA ASP A 424 -12.51 -9.91 13.17
C ASP A 424 -12.84 -10.10 14.65
N LEU A 425 -12.95 -11.36 15.08
CA LEU A 425 -13.33 -11.74 16.44
C LEU A 425 -12.09 -12.21 17.21
N GLY A 426 -12.00 -11.89 18.51
CA GLY A 426 -10.88 -12.37 19.35
C GLY A 426 -9.65 -11.45 19.34
N MET A 427 -9.85 -10.16 19.06
CA MET A 427 -8.85 -9.11 18.94
C MET A 427 -8.40 -8.51 20.28
N ALA A 428 -8.44 -9.26 21.38
CA ALA A 428 -8.13 -8.72 22.72
C ALA A 428 -6.71 -8.12 22.83
N SER A 429 -5.77 -8.51 21.96
CA SER A 429 -4.43 -7.91 21.88
C SER A 429 -4.44 -6.44 21.45
N TRP A 430 -5.52 -5.96 20.85
CA TRP A 430 -5.70 -4.57 20.47
C TRP A 430 -6.29 -3.71 21.58
N ALA A 431 -6.91 -4.32 22.59
CA ALA A 431 -7.56 -3.58 23.66
C ALA A 431 -6.61 -2.54 24.28
N GLY A 432 -7.01 -1.29 24.12
CA GLY A 432 -6.35 -0.10 24.65
C GLY A 432 -5.06 0.35 23.98
N GLN A 433 -4.75 -0.17 22.80
CA GLN A 433 -3.65 0.34 21.99
C GLN A 433 -4.05 1.67 21.33
N PRO A 434 -3.30 2.77 21.51
CA PRO A 434 -3.56 4.01 20.78
C PRO A 434 -3.17 3.87 19.31
N ALA A 435 -4.06 4.29 18.42
CA ALA A 435 -3.85 4.25 16.98
C ALA A 435 -4.22 5.58 16.29
N THR A 436 -3.45 5.96 15.28
CA THR A 436 -3.77 7.08 14.39
C THR A 436 -4.54 6.59 13.16
N ILE A 437 -5.47 7.38 12.65
CA ILE A 437 -6.14 7.11 11.37
C ILE A 437 -5.20 7.53 10.24
N GLY A 438 -4.88 6.59 9.36
CA GLY A 438 -4.10 6.77 8.14
C GLY A 438 -4.96 6.60 6.89
N CYS A 439 -4.65 7.35 5.84
CA CYS A 439 -5.09 7.04 4.48
C CYS A 439 -3.92 7.23 3.51
N ASN A 440 -3.74 6.32 2.56
CA ASN A 440 -2.66 6.39 1.58
C ASN A 440 -3.11 5.82 0.23
N LEU A 441 -2.36 6.19 -0.81
CA LEU A 441 -2.37 5.50 -2.09
C LEU A 441 -0.98 4.89 -2.32
N ALA A 442 -0.82 3.61 -2.00
CA ALA A 442 0.35 2.86 -2.43
C ALA A 442 0.25 2.52 -3.92
N VAL A 443 1.37 2.38 -4.63
CA VAL A 443 1.35 1.95 -6.03
C VAL A 443 2.51 1.02 -6.30
N GLY A 444 2.15 -0.23 -6.52
CA GLY A 444 3.04 -1.30 -6.91
C GLY A 444 3.98 -1.83 -5.85
N SER A 445 4.44 -3.04 -6.12
CA SER A 445 5.29 -3.81 -5.20
C SER A 445 6.24 -4.69 -5.98
N VAL A 446 7.43 -4.89 -5.42
CA VAL A 446 8.47 -5.78 -5.96
C VAL A 446 8.61 -7.09 -5.18
N GLN A 447 7.65 -7.42 -4.31
CA GLN A 447 7.68 -8.67 -3.54
C GLN A 447 7.18 -9.89 -4.34
N GLY A 448 7.85 -11.02 -4.18
CA GLY A 448 7.66 -12.23 -5.00
C GLY A 448 6.61 -13.25 -4.53
N SER A 449 5.52 -12.85 -3.85
CA SER A 449 4.42 -13.78 -3.53
C SER A 449 3.33 -13.79 -4.62
N SER A 450 2.50 -14.85 -4.63
CA SER A 450 1.55 -15.27 -5.68
C SER A 450 0.40 -14.29 -6.01
N MET A 451 0.39 -13.11 -5.40
CA MET A 451 -0.46 -11.99 -5.79
C MET A 451 0.41 -10.86 -6.34
N GLN A 452 0.97 -11.06 -7.51
CA GLN A 452 1.69 -10.06 -8.32
C GLN A 452 0.74 -8.91 -8.81
N ILE A 453 -0.22 -8.52 -7.99
CA ILE A 453 -1.37 -7.67 -8.25
C ILE A 453 -0.99 -6.18 -8.33
N GLY A 454 0.25 -5.82 -8.02
CA GLY A 454 0.71 -4.43 -7.93
C GLY A 454 1.44 -3.89 -9.16
N LEU A 455 1.76 -4.69 -10.18
CA LEU A 455 2.78 -4.32 -11.16
C LEU A 455 2.44 -2.95 -11.78
N TYR A 456 3.43 -2.05 -11.69
CA TYR A 456 3.40 -0.65 -12.12
C TYR A 456 2.39 -0.45 -13.26
N PRO A 457 1.41 0.45 -13.12
CA PRO A 457 0.20 0.45 -13.95
C PRO A 457 0.51 0.25 -15.45
N ALA A 458 -0.10 -0.75 -16.07
CA ALA A 458 0.20 -1.14 -17.46
C ALA A 458 -0.08 -0.03 -18.50
N HIS A 459 -0.72 1.06 -18.07
CA HIS A 459 -1.02 2.27 -18.84
C HIS A 459 -0.50 3.55 -18.17
N THR A 460 0.52 3.40 -17.32
CA THR A 460 1.15 4.53 -16.68
C THR A 460 1.62 5.56 -17.71
N PRO A 461 1.22 6.84 -17.61
CA PRO A 461 1.71 7.86 -18.50
C PRO A 461 3.22 8.07 -18.31
N ALA A 462 3.91 8.55 -19.35
CA ALA A 462 5.35 8.87 -19.27
C ALA A 462 5.67 9.95 -18.22
N SER A 463 4.66 10.73 -17.81
CA SER A 463 4.73 11.69 -16.71
C SER A 463 3.32 12.02 -16.20
N GLY A 464 3.22 12.54 -14.97
CA GLY A 464 1.98 13.08 -14.42
C GLY A 464 1.27 12.14 -13.46
N VAL A 465 -0.04 12.35 -13.30
CA VAL A 465 -0.89 11.59 -12.37
C VAL A 465 -1.17 10.21 -12.97
N ILE A 466 -0.85 9.17 -12.20
CA ILE A 466 -1.23 7.79 -12.49
C ILE A 466 -2.71 7.61 -12.20
N ASP A 467 -3.10 7.87 -10.95
CA ASP A 467 -4.47 7.80 -10.44
C ASP A 467 -4.55 8.50 -9.07
N SER A 468 -5.74 8.49 -8.46
CA SER A 468 -6.02 9.09 -7.17
C SER A 468 -6.97 8.26 -6.32
N PHE A 469 -6.71 8.26 -5.01
CA PHE A 469 -7.65 7.86 -3.98
C PHE A 469 -8.25 9.13 -3.36
N THR A 470 -9.54 9.37 -3.59
CA THR A 470 -10.17 10.63 -3.18
C THR A 470 -10.99 10.46 -1.91
N ILE A 471 -10.60 11.16 -0.85
CA ILE A 471 -11.27 11.15 0.45
C ILE A 471 -12.19 12.36 0.52
N GLN A 472 -13.47 12.14 0.82
CA GLN A 472 -14.46 13.21 0.98
C GLN A 472 -14.69 13.53 2.45
N GLN A 473 -14.74 12.50 3.29
CA GLN A 473 -15.05 12.66 4.71
C GLN A 473 -14.39 11.58 5.56
N ILE A 474 -13.96 11.96 6.77
CA ILE A 474 -13.58 11.02 7.84
C ILE A 474 -14.39 11.39 9.08
N ASN A 475 -15.16 10.43 9.60
CA ASN A 475 -15.94 10.58 10.83
C ASN A 475 -15.48 9.60 11.89
N VAL A 476 -15.46 10.05 13.14
CA VAL A 476 -15.13 9.23 14.29
C VAL A 476 -16.18 9.40 15.37
N TRP A 477 -16.60 8.27 15.94
CA TRP A 477 -17.46 8.23 17.11
C TRP A 477 -16.84 7.40 18.22
N ILE A 478 -17.13 7.77 19.46
CA ILE A 478 -16.64 7.09 20.66
C ILE A 478 -17.83 6.73 21.55
N LEU A 479 -17.74 5.54 22.16
CA LEU A 479 -18.64 5.05 23.20
C LEU A 479 -18.02 5.15 24.60
#